data_AF-A0A2E2Q5J1-F1
#
_entry.id   AF-A0A2E2Q5J1-F1
#
_cell.length_a   1.000
_cell.length_b   1.000
_cell.length_c   1.000
_cell.angle_alpha   90.00
_cell.angle_beta   90.00
_cell.angle_gamma   90.00
#
_symmetry.space_group_name_H-M   'P 1'
#
loop_
_entity.id
_entity.type
_entity.pdbx_description
1 polymer ?
#
loop_
_entity_poly.entity_id
_entity_poly.type
_entity_poly.pdbx_seq_one_letter_code
_entity_poly.pdbx_strand_id
1 'polypeptide(L)'
;MDTDAVLDLVREVVAEHVTPRFGALERDDVSSKRRPGDLVTVADREAEAALSAALGAAHPGALVVGEEAVSSDPTLLRGLSTAEHAFVVDPVDGTRHFVAGSPDHATMLAELRHGRTVRSWIWQPQHGRAYVAEHGAGAWADGVRIEPTTDLRTLRPTGTCCGVDYPRLAVGQAGWAAYVKKKPWDHLPGGLLLAEAGGRVVRRAGVLLALSPSASRRA
;
A
#
# COMPACT_ATOMS: atom_id res chain seq x y z
N MET A 1 -6.34 1.82 17.95
CA MET A 1 -7.04 0.75 17.22
C MET A 1 -6.15 -0.48 17.13
N ASP A 2 -6.72 -1.66 17.36
CA ASP A 2 -6.04 -2.93 17.07
C ASP A 2 -6.01 -3.21 15.55
N THR A 3 -5.52 -4.37 15.14
CA THR A 3 -5.23 -4.65 13.72
C THR A 3 -6.50 -4.81 12.90
N ASP A 4 -7.50 -5.50 13.46
CA ASP A 4 -8.78 -5.74 12.80
C ASP A 4 -9.59 -4.44 12.70
N ALA A 5 -9.60 -3.62 13.74
CA ALA A 5 -10.28 -2.32 13.71
C ALA A 5 -9.72 -1.37 12.63
N VAL A 6 -8.40 -1.41 12.36
CA VAL A 6 -7.80 -0.63 11.26
C VAL A 6 -8.20 -1.22 9.90
N LEU A 7 -8.26 -2.55 9.76
CA LEU A 7 -8.70 -3.18 8.52
C LEU A 7 -10.17 -2.84 8.21
N ASP A 8 -11.03 -2.86 9.22
CA ASP A 8 -12.43 -2.50 9.08
C ASP A 8 -12.59 -1.03 8.72
N LEU A 9 -11.85 -0.12 9.36
CA LEU A 9 -11.79 1.30 8.96
C LEU A 9 -11.39 1.47 7.49
N VAL A 10 -10.36 0.75 7.02
CA VAL A 10 -9.93 0.82 5.61
C VAL A 10 -11.06 0.37 4.68
N ARG A 11 -11.75 -0.73 5.02
CA ARG A 11 -12.87 -1.25 4.22
C ARG A 11 -14.05 -0.28 4.18
N GLU A 12 -14.41 0.30 5.33
CA GLU A 12 -15.49 1.28 5.45
C GLU A 12 -15.21 2.51 4.60
N VAL A 13 -14.03 3.13 4.75
CA VAL A 13 -13.64 4.31 3.96
C VAL A 13 -13.60 3.98 2.47
N VAL A 14 -13.08 2.82 2.08
CA VAL A 14 -13.04 2.41 0.68
C VAL A 14 -14.45 2.18 0.11
N ALA A 15 -15.34 1.55 0.87
CA ALA A 15 -16.72 1.33 0.45
C ALA A 15 -17.49 2.65 0.29
N GLU A 16 -17.19 3.66 1.09
CA GLU A 16 -17.82 4.98 1.02
C GLU A 16 -17.23 5.87 -0.08
N HIS A 17 -15.90 5.94 -0.16
CA HIS A 17 -15.21 6.94 -0.97
C HIS A 17 -14.60 6.41 -2.26
N VAL A 18 -14.19 5.14 -2.34
CA VAL A 18 -13.48 4.62 -3.52
C VAL A 18 -14.38 3.78 -4.40
N THR A 19 -15.04 2.77 -3.84
CA THR A 19 -15.86 1.81 -4.60
C THR A 19 -16.96 2.46 -5.44
N PRO A 20 -17.72 3.47 -4.96
CA PRO A 20 -18.79 4.09 -5.75
C PRO A 20 -18.28 4.84 -6.99
N ARG A 21 -16.99 5.21 -7.02
CA ARG A 21 -16.37 5.96 -8.12
C ARG A 21 -15.72 5.03 -9.16
N PHE A 22 -15.53 3.75 -8.84
CA PHE A 22 -14.95 2.80 -9.78
C PHE A 22 -15.82 2.63 -11.03
N GLY A 23 -15.29 3.03 -12.20
CA GLY A 23 -16.03 2.99 -13.47
C GLY A 23 -17.12 4.07 -13.61
N ALA A 24 -17.21 5.00 -12.65
CA ALA A 24 -18.23 6.06 -12.61
C ALA A 24 -17.63 7.48 -12.54
N LEU A 25 -16.31 7.63 -12.65
CA LEU A 25 -15.64 8.93 -12.65
C LEU A 25 -16.02 9.76 -13.88
N GLU A 26 -16.42 11.00 -13.66
CA GLU A 26 -16.54 12.01 -14.70
C GLU A 26 -15.20 12.70 -15.00
N ARG A 27 -15.15 13.53 -16.04
CA ARG A 27 -13.90 14.25 -16.40
C ARG A 27 -13.41 15.15 -15.27
N ASP A 28 -14.32 15.82 -14.58
CA ASP A 28 -13.99 16.78 -13.52
C ASP A 28 -13.55 16.08 -12.21
N ASP A 29 -13.84 14.78 -12.08
CA ASP A 29 -13.39 13.95 -10.96
C ASP A 29 -11.91 13.58 -11.07
N VAL A 30 -11.29 13.76 -12.25
CA VAL A 30 -9.89 13.37 -12.53
C VAL A 30 -9.04 14.60 -12.78
N SER A 31 -8.01 14.80 -11.97
CA SER A 31 -7.01 15.85 -12.16
C SER A 31 -5.62 15.26 -12.44
N SER A 32 -4.74 16.05 -13.05
CA SER A 32 -3.32 15.73 -13.11
C SER A 32 -2.57 16.37 -11.93
N LYS A 33 -1.66 15.61 -11.31
CA LYS A 33 -0.66 16.10 -10.35
C LYS A 33 0.43 16.89 -11.09
N ARG A 34 1.55 17.16 -10.40
CA ARG A 34 2.68 17.98 -10.89
C ARG A 34 3.32 17.48 -12.20
N ARG A 35 3.16 16.21 -12.57
CA ARG A 35 3.75 15.63 -13.79
C ARG A 35 2.64 15.18 -14.75
N PRO A 36 2.76 15.42 -16.06
CA PRO A 36 1.83 14.90 -17.05
C PRO A 36 1.63 13.39 -16.92
N GLY A 37 0.37 12.96 -16.83
CA GLY A 37 -0.02 11.56 -16.68
C GLY A 37 0.00 11.03 -15.24
N ASP A 38 0.46 11.80 -14.25
CA ASP A 38 0.33 11.47 -12.83
C ASP A 38 -1.07 11.88 -12.38
N LEU A 39 -2.00 10.93 -12.26
CA LEU A 39 -3.42 11.22 -12.04
C LEU A 39 -3.75 11.23 -10.55
N VAL A 40 -4.78 11.98 -10.19
CA VAL A 40 -5.44 11.97 -8.88
C VAL A 40 -6.93 12.10 -9.12
N THR A 41 -7.75 11.41 -8.34
CA THR A 41 -9.20 11.53 -8.42
C THR A 41 -9.78 12.13 -7.15
N VAL A 42 -11.07 12.45 -7.18
CA VAL A 42 -11.82 12.79 -5.97
C VAL A 42 -11.84 11.63 -4.95
N ALA A 43 -11.77 10.37 -5.41
CA ALA A 43 -11.70 9.20 -4.54
C ALA A 43 -10.42 9.20 -3.68
N ASP A 44 -9.26 9.51 -4.29
CA ASP A 44 -7.98 9.58 -3.59
C ASP A 44 -8.04 10.60 -2.45
N ARG A 45 -8.52 11.82 -2.75
CA ARG A 45 -8.56 12.93 -1.79
C ARG A 45 -9.52 12.68 -0.64
N GLU A 46 -10.72 12.21 -0.93
CA GLU A 46 -11.74 11.97 0.11
C GLU A 46 -11.35 10.79 1.01
N ALA A 47 -10.86 9.68 0.43
CA ALA A 47 -10.43 8.53 1.21
C ALA A 47 -9.22 8.86 2.10
N GLU A 48 -8.24 9.62 1.60
CA GLU A 48 -7.11 10.06 2.41
C GLU A 48 -7.56 10.96 3.57
N ALA A 49 -8.47 11.90 3.32
CA ALA A 49 -9.00 12.78 4.35
C ALA A 49 -9.73 11.99 5.45
N ALA A 50 -10.59 11.04 5.06
CA ALA A 50 -11.34 10.20 5.99
C ALA A 50 -10.42 9.30 6.83
N LEU A 51 -9.48 8.59 6.20
CA LEU A 51 -8.49 7.76 6.90
C LEU A 51 -7.64 8.61 7.85
N SER A 52 -7.16 9.77 7.40
CA SER A 52 -6.30 10.63 8.20
C SER A 52 -7.03 11.17 9.44
N ALA A 53 -8.29 11.59 9.27
CA ALA A 53 -9.11 12.05 10.38
C ALA A 53 -9.37 10.94 11.41
N ALA A 54 -9.76 9.74 10.95
CA ALA A 54 -10.06 8.61 11.83
C ALA A 54 -8.82 8.11 12.60
N LEU A 55 -7.69 7.96 11.90
CA LEU A 55 -6.43 7.54 12.53
C LEU A 55 -5.91 8.59 13.51
N GLY A 56 -5.98 9.88 13.16
CA GLY A 56 -5.57 10.98 14.03
C GLY A 56 -6.42 11.08 15.30
N ALA A 57 -7.74 10.87 15.18
CA ALA A 57 -8.65 10.83 16.33
C ALA A 57 -8.39 9.63 17.25
N ALA A 58 -8.16 8.45 16.66
CA ALA A 58 -7.90 7.22 17.41
C ALA A 58 -6.49 7.17 18.04
N HIS A 59 -5.55 7.94 17.51
CA HIS A 59 -4.17 8.00 17.96
C HIS A 59 -3.65 9.45 18.06
N PRO A 60 -4.09 10.20 19.09
CA PRO A 60 -3.62 11.57 19.31
C PRO A 60 -2.09 11.63 19.36
N GLY A 61 -1.50 12.53 18.57
CA GLY A 61 -0.05 12.71 18.48
C GLY A 61 0.66 11.82 17.43
N ALA A 62 -0.05 10.88 16.80
CA ALA A 62 0.48 10.16 15.64
C ALA A 62 0.60 11.09 14.43
N LEU A 63 1.72 11.00 13.71
CA LEU A 63 1.88 11.66 12.42
C LEU A 63 1.16 10.83 11.34
N VAL A 64 0.19 11.40 10.62
CA VAL A 64 -0.42 10.72 9.46
C VAL A 64 0.08 11.36 8.17
N VAL A 65 0.61 10.54 7.25
CA VAL A 65 1.22 11.00 6.00
C VAL A 65 0.55 10.30 4.82
N GLY A 66 -0.29 11.03 4.08
CA GLY A 66 -0.91 10.56 2.85
C GLY A 66 -0.17 10.99 1.59
N GLU A 67 -0.36 10.25 0.49
CA GLU A 67 0.18 10.59 -0.82
C GLU A 67 -0.22 11.99 -1.30
N GLU A 68 -1.51 12.32 -1.20
CA GLU A 68 -2.08 13.54 -1.78
C GLU A 68 -1.68 14.78 -1.00
N ALA A 69 -1.66 14.68 0.33
CA ALA A 69 -1.11 15.70 1.22
C ALA A 69 0.37 15.96 0.88
N VAL A 70 1.18 14.92 0.68
CA VAL A 70 2.61 15.08 0.34
C VAL A 70 2.84 15.62 -1.07
N SER A 71 1.96 15.31 -2.03
CA SER A 71 1.98 15.90 -3.37
C SER A 71 1.83 17.44 -3.29
N SER A 72 0.97 17.89 -2.38
CA SER A 72 0.71 19.30 -2.08
C SER A 72 1.84 19.94 -1.28
N ASP A 73 2.27 19.29 -0.19
CA ASP A 73 3.36 19.71 0.68
C ASP A 73 4.38 18.57 0.93
N PRO A 74 5.48 18.54 0.16
CA PRO A 74 6.53 17.53 0.33
C PRO A 74 7.22 17.54 1.69
N THR A 75 7.07 18.61 2.48
CA THR A 75 7.69 18.71 3.80
C THR A 75 7.02 17.82 4.85
N LEU A 76 5.80 17.33 4.61
CA LEU A 76 5.10 16.38 5.48
C LEU A 76 5.82 15.03 5.64
N LEU A 77 6.73 14.70 4.71
CA LEU A 77 7.63 13.55 4.86
C LEU A 77 8.70 13.78 5.95
N ARG A 78 8.99 15.04 6.29
CA ARG A 78 9.95 15.38 7.35
C ARG A 78 9.34 14.95 8.68
N GLY A 79 10.00 14.01 9.34
CA GLY A 79 9.54 13.48 10.62
C GLY A 79 9.10 12.02 10.56
N LEU A 80 8.79 11.47 9.38
CA LEU A 80 8.35 10.07 9.27
C LEU A 80 9.36 9.07 9.87
N SER A 81 10.67 9.32 9.69
CA SER A 81 11.75 8.47 10.21
C SER A 81 12.02 8.66 11.70
N THR A 82 11.53 9.73 12.31
CA THR A 82 11.83 10.11 13.72
C THR A 82 10.59 10.14 14.59
N ALA A 83 9.39 10.10 14.02
CA ALA A 83 8.14 10.07 14.74
C ALA A 83 8.07 8.83 15.62
N GLU A 84 7.67 9.03 16.88
CA GLU A 84 7.40 7.93 17.81
C GLU A 84 6.30 7.02 17.25
N HIS A 85 5.29 7.63 16.64
CA HIS A 85 4.18 6.96 16.00
C HIS A 85 3.80 7.67 14.71
N ALA A 86 3.69 6.92 13.61
CA ALA A 86 3.19 7.45 12.36
C ALA A 86 2.37 6.43 11.57
N PHE A 87 1.54 6.93 10.66
CA PHE A 87 0.87 6.17 9.62
C PHE A 87 1.24 6.72 8.25
N VAL A 88 1.40 5.85 7.27
CA VAL A 88 1.47 6.21 5.86
C VAL A 88 0.28 5.64 5.12
N VAL A 89 -0.30 6.41 4.20
CA VAL A 89 -1.51 6.03 3.46
C VAL A 89 -1.31 6.29 1.97
N ASP A 90 -1.66 5.30 1.16
CA ASP A 90 -1.98 5.45 -0.26
C ASP A 90 -3.48 5.13 -0.43
N PRO A 91 -4.33 6.15 -0.66
CA PRO A 91 -5.77 5.94 -0.74
C PRO A 91 -6.17 5.10 -1.96
N VAL A 92 -5.49 5.26 -3.10
CA VAL A 92 -5.74 4.52 -4.35
C VAL A 92 -4.41 4.31 -5.10
N ASP A 93 -3.67 3.28 -4.70
CA ASP A 93 -2.49 2.83 -5.43
C ASP A 93 -2.90 2.29 -6.79
N GLY A 94 -2.19 2.70 -7.84
CA GLY A 94 -2.56 2.39 -9.21
C GLY A 94 -3.71 3.28 -9.72
N THR A 95 -3.77 4.56 -9.38
CA THR A 95 -4.81 5.52 -9.84
C THR A 95 -5.09 5.47 -11.35
N ARG A 96 -4.09 5.17 -12.19
CA ARG A 96 -4.31 4.96 -13.63
C ARG A 96 -5.16 3.74 -13.95
N HIS A 97 -4.95 2.64 -13.23
CA HIS A 97 -5.78 1.44 -13.33
C HIS A 97 -7.21 1.74 -12.86
N PHE A 98 -7.34 2.46 -11.75
CA PHE A 98 -8.63 2.90 -11.22
C PHE A 98 -9.42 3.74 -12.25
N VAL A 99 -8.79 4.78 -12.81
CA VAL A 99 -9.39 5.63 -13.86
C VAL A 99 -9.72 4.83 -15.12
N ALA A 100 -8.93 3.81 -15.46
CA ALA A 100 -9.19 2.93 -16.59
C ALA A 100 -10.24 1.83 -16.32
N GLY A 101 -10.83 1.78 -15.13
CA GLY A 101 -11.78 0.72 -14.75
C GLY A 101 -11.14 -0.67 -14.59
N SER A 102 -9.84 -0.73 -14.33
CA SER A 102 -9.12 -1.97 -14.06
C SER A 102 -9.25 -2.38 -12.58
N PRO A 103 -9.52 -3.67 -12.29
CA PRO A 103 -9.61 -4.15 -10.91
C PRO A 103 -8.26 -4.14 -10.18
N ASP A 104 -7.15 -3.94 -10.89
CA ASP A 104 -5.80 -3.93 -10.31
C ASP A 104 -5.44 -2.55 -9.71
N HIS A 105 -6.13 -2.21 -8.61
CA HIS A 105 -5.79 -1.12 -7.70
C HIS A 105 -6.00 -1.54 -6.24
N ALA A 106 -5.48 -0.76 -5.31
CA ALA A 106 -5.59 -1.06 -3.89
C ALA A 106 -5.55 0.20 -3.02
N THR A 107 -6.06 0.11 -1.80
CA THR A 107 -5.75 1.06 -0.72
C THR A 107 -4.67 0.44 0.14
N MET A 108 -3.62 1.21 0.47
CA MET A 108 -2.50 0.74 1.25
C MET A 108 -2.25 1.60 2.48
N LEU A 109 -1.94 0.95 3.60
CA LEU A 109 -1.68 1.61 4.87
C LEU A 109 -0.55 0.90 5.60
N ALA A 110 0.33 1.67 6.24
CA ALA A 110 1.29 1.10 7.18
C ALA A 110 1.45 1.96 8.43
N GLU A 111 1.58 1.30 9.57
CA GLU A 111 1.91 1.92 10.85
C GLU A 111 3.40 1.80 11.11
N LEU A 112 4.00 2.89 11.58
CA LEU A 112 5.38 2.99 11.96
C LEU A 112 5.53 3.34 13.44
N ARG A 113 6.50 2.72 14.10
CA ARG A 113 7.02 3.11 15.41
C ARG A 113 8.49 3.42 15.31
N HIS A 114 8.89 4.63 15.69
CA HIS A 114 10.28 5.10 15.58
C HIS A 114 10.91 4.83 14.19
N GLY A 115 10.16 5.16 13.13
CA GLY A 115 10.59 4.96 11.74
C GLY A 115 10.61 3.51 11.24
N ARG A 116 10.23 2.52 12.06
CA ARG A 116 10.11 1.11 11.67
C ARG A 116 8.66 0.77 11.39
N THR A 117 8.38 0.18 10.23
CA THR A 117 7.05 -0.37 9.94
C THR A 117 6.75 -1.55 10.87
N VAL A 118 5.66 -1.45 11.64
CA VAL A 118 5.25 -2.47 12.62
C VAL A 118 3.99 -3.23 12.20
N ARG A 119 3.08 -2.59 11.46
CA ARG A 119 1.87 -3.21 10.91
C ARG A 119 1.59 -2.67 9.51
N SER A 120 0.98 -3.47 8.66
CA SER A 120 0.53 -3.02 7.34
C SER A 120 -0.76 -3.68 6.88
N TRP A 121 -1.47 -2.96 6.01
CA TRP A 121 -2.73 -3.36 5.40
C TRP A 121 -2.70 -3.01 3.92
N ILE A 122 -3.17 -3.94 3.10
CA ILE A 122 -3.43 -3.74 1.68
C ILE A 122 -4.83 -4.30 1.40
N TRP A 123 -5.72 -3.44 0.92
CA TRP A 123 -7.08 -3.81 0.55
C TRP A 123 -7.28 -3.64 -0.95
N GLN A 124 -7.70 -4.72 -1.63
CA GLN A 124 -7.98 -4.75 -3.06
C GLN A 124 -9.50 -4.88 -3.27
N PRO A 125 -10.24 -3.76 -3.44
CA PRO A 125 -11.69 -3.76 -3.33
C PRO A 125 -12.39 -4.67 -4.34
N GLN A 126 -11.91 -4.68 -5.59
CA GLN A 126 -12.54 -5.39 -6.72
C GLN A 126 -12.16 -6.87 -6.74
N HIS A 127 -11.06 -7.21 -6.08
CA HIS A 127 -10.68 -8.60 -5.84
C HIS A 127 -11.32 -9.14 -4.55
N GLY A 128 -11.79 -8.27 -3.65
CA GLY A 128 -12.31 -8.65 -2.34
C GLY A 128 -11.24 -9.24 -1.43
N ARG A 129 -9.98 -8.80 -1.58
CA ARG A 129 -8.80 -9.40 -0.93
C ARG A 129 -8.16 -8.43 0.06
N ALA A 130 -7.97 -8.89 1.29
CA ALA A 130 -7.21 -8.18 2.32
C ALA A 130 -5.88 -8.88 2.59
N TYR A 131 -4.82 -8.09 2.70
CA TYR A 131 -3.51 -8.56 3.13
C TYR A 131 -3.06 -7.74 4.32
N VAL A 132 -2.68 -8.43 5.39
CA VAL A 132 -2.27 -7.81 6.65
C VAL A 132 -0.93 -8.39 7.07
N ALA A 133 -0.05 -7.58 7.64
CA ALA A 133 1.18 -8.08 8.25
C ALA A 133 1.48 -7.35 9.55
N GLU A 134 2.06 -8.10 10.48
CA GLU A 134 2.48 -7.60 11.77
C GLU A 134 3.91 -8.04 12.02
N HIS A 135 4.76 -7.09 12.40
CA HIS A 135 6.18 -7.33 12.49
C HIS A 135 6.52 -8.42 13.52
N GLY A 136 7.16 -9.50 13.05
CA GLY A 136 7.53 -10.66 13.85
C GLY A 136 6.38 -11.64 14.13
N ALA A 137 5.14 -11.30 13.75
CA ALA A 137 3.97 -12.13 13.95
C ALA A 137 3.47 -12.79 12.66
N GLY A 138 3.93 -12.32 11.49
CA GLY A 138 3.65 -12.92 10.18
C GLY A 138 2.81 -12.04 9.26
N ALA A 139 2.35 -12.68 8.18
CA ALA A 139 1.52 -12.09 7.14
C ALA A 139 0.29 -12.97 6.90
N TRP A 140 -0.83 -12.35 6.55
CA TRP A 140 -2.11 -13.01 6.31
C TRP A 140 -2.75 -12.50 5.02
N ALA A 141 -3.43 -13.39 4.32
CA ALA A 141 -4.34 -13.09 3.23
C ALA A 141 -5.74 -13.56 3.65
N ASP A 142 -6.69 -12.62 3.77
CA ASP A 142 -8.07 -12.90 4.19
C ASP A 142 -8.16 -13.69 5.51
N GLY A 143 -7.31 -13.33 6.48
CA GLY A 143 -7.21 -14.00 7.79
C GLY A 143 -6.47 -15.34 7.78
N VAL A 144 -6.10 -15.86 6.60
CA VAL A 144 -5.30 -17.09 6.46
C VAL A 144 -3.83 -16.74 6.41
N ARG A 145 -3.03 -17.38 7.25
CA ARG A 145 -1.58 -17.13 7.31
C ARG A 145 -0.90 -17.46 5.98
N ILE A 146 -0.05 -16.56 5.51
CA ILE A 146 0.76 -16.77 4.32
C ILE A 146 1.98 -17.59 4.72
N GLU A 147 2.04 -18.81 4.22
CA GLU A 147 3.20 -19.67 4.41
C GLU A 147 4.28 -19.37 3.35
N PRO A 148 5.57 -19.37 3.73
CA PRO A 148 6.65 -19.18 2.77
C PRO A 148 6.62 -20.24 1.67
N THR A 149 6.37 -19.81 0.43
CA THR A 149 6.41 -20.70 -0.73
C THR A 149 7.83 -20.92 -1.25
N THR A 150 8.09 -22.12 -1.75
CA THR A 150 9.34 -22.48 -2.46
C THR A 150 9.15 -22.54 -3.98
N ASP A 151 7.92 -22.39 -4.47
CA ASP A 151 7.60 -22.42 -5.89
C ASP A 151 7.99 -21.08 -6.55
N LEU A 152 8.74 -21.15 -7.65
CA LEU A 152 9.16 -19.99 -8.42
C LEU A 152 8.26 -19.89 -9.65
N ARG A 153 7.30 -18.96 -9.61
CA ARG A 153 6.44 -18.67 -10.75
C ARG A 153 6.88 -17.41 -11.46
N THR A 154 6.99 -17.51 -12.79
CA THR A 154 7.14 -16.37 -13.69
C THR A 154 5.78 -15.70 -13.83
N LEU A 155 5.52 -14.66 -13.05
CA LEU A 155 4.47 -13.68 -13.34
C LEU A 155 5.07 -12.35 -13.75
N ARG A 156 4.32 -11.64 -14.60
CA ARG A 156 4.59 -10.26 -14.98
C ARG A 156 3.93 -9.36 -13.93
N PRO A 157 4.68 -8.63 -13.09
CA PRO A 157 4.10 -7.60 -12.25
C PRO A 157 3.35 -6.59 -13.13
N THR A 158 2.32 -5.95 -12.57
CA THR A 158 1.64 -4.82 -13.23
C THR A 158 2.64 -3.70 -13.51
N GLY A 159 3.73 -3.64 -12.73
CA GLY A 159 4.82 -2.68 -12.85
C GLY A 159 4.40 -1.25 -12.48
N THR A 160 3.17 -1.08 -12.00
CA THR A 160 2.51 0.22 -11.84
C THR A 160 1.54 0.30 -10.65
N CYS A 161 1.21 -0.83 -9.99
CA CYS A 161 0.41 -0.90 -8.77
C CYS A 161 1.12 -1.81 -7.74
N CYS A 162 1.73 -1.21 -6.72
CA CYS A 162 2.47 -1.93 -5.69
C CYS A 162 1.54 -2.77 -4.79
N GLY A 163 0.35 -2.28 -4.49
CA GLY A 163 -0.70 -2.96 -3.72
C GLY A 163 -1.28 -4.18 -4.42
N VAL A 164 -0.99 -4.39 -5.71
CA VAL A 164 -1.25 -5.65 -6.41
C VAL A 164 0.03 -6.50 -6.50
N ASP A 165 1.16 -5.88 -6.81
CA ASP A 165 2.41 -6.59 -7.07
C ASP A 165 3.00 -7.24 -5.79
N TYR A 166 2.99 -6.55 -4.64
CA TYR A 166 3.50 -7.10 -3.39
C TYR A 166 2.72 -8.32 -2.90
N PRO A 167 1.37 -8.31 -2.87
CA PRO A 167 0.61 -9.51 -2.58
C PRO A 167 0.93 -10.68 -3.50
N ARG A 168 1.06 -10.45 -4.81
CA ARG A 168 1.47 -11.50 -5.78
C ARG A 168 2.84 -12.09 -5.42
N LEU A 169 3.80 -11.28 -4.96
CA LEU A 169 5.10 -11.78 -4.48
C LEU A 169 4.98 -12.58 -3.18
N ALA A 170 4.20 -12.07 -2.21
CA ALA A 170 4.04 -12.69 -0.90
C ALA A 170 3.40 -14.08 -1.00
N VAL A 171 2.38 -14.25 -1.86
CA VAL A 171 1.71 -15.54 -2.06
C VAL A 171 2.37 -16.44 -3.12
N GLY A 172 3.57 -16.09 -3.60
CA GLY A 172 4.33 -16.92 -4.55
C GLY A 172 3.80 -16.94 -5.98
N GLN A 173 2.92 -16.02 -6.32
CA GLN A 173 2.44 -15.85 -7.69
C GLN A 173 3.53 -15.22 -8.57
N ALA A 174 4.37 -14.33 -8.03
CA ALA A 174 5.54 -13.77 -8.72
C ALA A 174 6.84 -14.05 -7.94
N GLY A 175 7.97 -14.17 -8.67
CA GLY A 175 9.30 -14.37 -8.07
C GLY A 175 10.03 -13.08 -7.66
N TRP A 176 9.86 -12.00 -8.43
CA TRP A 176 10.48 -10.70 -8.14
C TRP A 176 9.75 -9.55 -8.83
N ALA A 177 9.95 -8.33 -8.31
CA ALA A 177 9.55 -7.08 -8.95
C ALA A 177 10.62 -6.00 -8.71
N ALA A 178 10.74 -5.05 -9.63
CA ALA A 178 11.71 -3.97 -9.55
C ALA A 178 11.02 -2.62 -9.71
N TYR A 179 11.33 -1.69 -8.80
CA TYR A 179 10.69 -0.38 -8.71
C TYR A 179 11.73 0.74 -8.73
N VAL A 180 11.47 1.76 -9.57
CA VAL A 180 12.30 2.97 -9.67
C VAL A 180 11.77 4.11 -8.79
N LYS A 181 10.45 4.22 -8.66
CA LYS A 181 9.79 5.08 -7.66
C LYS A 181 9.89 4.40 -6.29
N LYS A 182 9.91 5.21 -5.23
CA LYS A 182 10.22 4.78 -3.86
C LYS A 182 9.45 5.58 -2.83
N LYS A 183 8.17 5.87 -3.09
CA LYS A 183 7.39 6.60 -2.08
C LYS A 183 7.10 5.67 -0.90
N PRO A 184 7.06 6.20 0.34
CA PRO A 184 6.83 5.36 1.51
C PRO A 184 5.50 4.62 1.47
N TRP A 185 4.43 5.29 1.03
CA TRP A 185 3.11 4.70 0.93
C TRP A 185 3.04 3.57 -0.13
N ASP A 186 3.74 3.68 -1.26
CA ASP A 186 3.88 2.60 -2.27
C ASP A 186 4.55 1.32 -1.73
N HIS A 187 5.49 1.43 -0.79
CA HIS A 187 6.44 0.34 -0.52
C HIS A 187 6.51 -0.13 0.93
N LEU A 188 6.19 0.69 1.93
CA LEU A 188 6.21 0.27 3.32
C LEU A 188 5.16 -0.82 3.61
N PRO A 189 3.90 -0.71 3.12
CA PRO A 189 2.88 -1.72 3.37
C PRO A 189 3.27 -3.09 2.80
N GLY A 190 3.60 -3.11 1.51
CA GLY A 190 3.99 -4.32 0.79
C GLY A 190 5.37 -4.85 1.19
N GLY A 191 6.29 -3.98 1.60
CA GLY A 191 7.61 -4.36 2.10
C GLY A 191 7.53 -5.14 3.40
N LEU A 192 6.70 -4.71 4.35
CA LEU A 192 6.44 -5.48 5.58
C LEU A 192 5.75 -6.81 5.25
N LEU A 193 4.68 -6.78 4.44
CA LEU A 193 3.96 -7.99 4.01
C LEU A 193 4.90 -9.04 3.43
N LEU A 194 5.77 -8.61 2.51
CA LEU A 194 6.72 -9.49 1.86
C LEU A 194 7.77 -10.04 2.83
N ALA A 195 8.29 -9.21 3.74
CA ALA A 195 9.27 -9.64 4.74
C ALA A 195 8.69 -10.70 5.68
N GLU A 196 7.48 -10.48 6.18
CA GLU A 196 6.80 -11.40 7.09
C GLU A 196 6.34 -12.70 6.38
N ALA A 197 6.13 -12.66 5.06
CA ALA A 197 5.95 -13.87 4.23
C ALA A 197 7.26 -14.63 3.95
N GLY A 198 8.42 -14.12 4.39
CA GLY A 198 9.75 -14.71 4.20
C GLY A 198 10.50 -14.24 2.95
N GLY A 199 9.97 -13.24 2.24
CA GLY A 199 10.64 -12.54 1.15
C GLY A 199 11.56 -11.42 1.64
N ARG A 200 12.06 -10.59 0.72
CA ARG A 200 12.89 -9.43 1.09
C ARG A 200 12.76 -8.30 0.08
N VAL A 201 12.93 -7.08 0.58
CA VAL A 201 13.07 -5.87 -0.25
C VAL A 201 14.49 -5.36 -0.09
N VAL A 202 15.22 -5.22 -1.20
CA VAL A 202 16.61 -4.74 -1.21
C VAL A 202 16.78 -3.56 -2.14
N ARG A 203 17.68 -2.65 -1.78
CA ARG A 203 18.04 -1.51 -2.64
C ARG A 203 19.34 -1.81 -3.37
N ARG A 204 19.33 -1.78 -4.71
CA ARG A 204 20.52 -2.01 -5.54
C ARG A 204 20.60 -0.98 -6.67
N ALA A 205 21.72 -0.26 -6.77
CA ALA A 205 21.98 0.73 -7.84
C ALA A 205 20.82 1.71 -8.11
N GLY A 206 20.17 2.22 -7.06
CA GLY A 206 19.05 3.15 -7.23
C GLY A 206 17.71 2.49 -7.58
N VAL A 207 17.63 1.17 -7.64
CA VAL A 207 16.39 0.38 -7.82
C VAL A 207 15.99 -0.27 -6.50
N LEU A 208 14.69 -0.42 -6.25
CA LEU A 208 14.15 -1.24 -5.17
C LEU A 208 13.72 -2.58 -5.76
N LEU A 209 14.35 -3.67 -5.33
CA LEU A 209 14.09 -5.03 -5.79
C LEU A 209 13.36 -5.78 -4.69
N ALA A 210 12.11 -6.17 -4.97
CA ALA A 210 11.31 -7.03 -4.13
C ALA A 210 11.47 -8.47 -4.61
N LEU A 211 11.82 -9.37 -3.69
CA LEU A 211 12.12 -10.77 -3.93
C LEU A 211 11.15 -11.64 -3.13
N SER A 212 10.48 -12.57 -3.81
CA SER A 212 9.61 -13.54 -3.16
C SER A 212 10.36 -14.39 -2.14
N PRO A 213 9.66 -15.08 -1.23
CA PRO A 213 10.29 -16.02 -0.31
C PRO A 213 11.13 -17.09 -1.02
N SER A 214 10.67 -17.56 -2.18
CA SER A 214 11.38 -18.54 -3.02
C SER A 214 12.63 -17.96 -3.68
N ALA A 215 12.61 -16.69 -4.10
CA ALA A 215 13.76 -16.03 -4.74
C ALA A 215 14.82 -15.55 -3.73
N SER A 216 14.40 -15.14 -2.53
CA SER A 216 15.28 -14.64 -1.46
C SER A 216 16.34 -15.65 -1.02
N ARG A 217 15.98 -16.94 -0.94
CA ARG A 217 16.87 -18.01 -0.45
C ARG A 217 18.00 -18.38 -1.42
N ARG A 218 17.94 -17.94 -2.68
CA ARG A 218 18.91 -18.31 -3.74
C ARG A 218 19.93 -17.22 -4.07
N ALA A 219 19.83 -16.04 -3.46
CA ALA A 219 20.62 -14.87 -3.80
C ALA A 219 21.28 -14.27 -2.55
#